data_AF-A0A4U3AG95-F1
#
_entry.id   AF-A0A4U3AG95-F1
#
_cell.length_a   1.000
_cell.length_b   1.000
_cell.length_c   1.000
_cell.angle_alpha   90.00
_cell.angle_beta   90.00
_cell.angle_gamma   90.00
#
_symmetry.space_group_name_H-M   'P 1'
#
loop_
_entity.id
_entity.type
_entity.pdbx_description
1 polymer ?
#
loop_
_entity_poly.entity_id
_entity_poly.type
_entity_poly.pdbx_seq_one_letter_code
_entity_poly.pdbx_strand_id
1 'polypeptide(L)' 'MLYQTQATQQTPAYIIYLLDVSASMNQMMDAGGEEKRRIDIVTDALSLAIRQMVFRSTKGSRLLPRYKLSI' A
#
# COMPACT_ATOMS: atom_id res chain seq x y z
N MET A 1 14.71 14.12 -9.09
CA MET A 1 13.35 14.01 -9.68
C MET A 1 12.31 14.02 -8.57
N LEU A 2 11.14 14.64 -8.76
CA LEU A 2 10.09 14.77 -7.73
C LEU A 2 9.66 13.44 -7.09
N TYR A 3 9.65 12.35 -7.86
CA TYR A 3 9.22 11.01 -7.40
C TYR A 3 10.34 10.16 -6.76
N GLN A 4 11.56 10.69 -6.68
CA GLN A 4 12.69 10.00 -6.04
C GLN A 4 13.01 10.62 -4.66
N THR A 5 12.36 11.72 -4.30
CA THR A 5 12.55 12.38 -3.01
C THR A 5 12.03 11.48 -1.88
N GLN A 6 12.86 11.26 -0.88
CA GLN A 6 12.46 10.44 0.28
C GLN A 6 11.30 11.08 1.06
N ALA A 7 10.34 10.25 1.46
CA ALA A 7 9.22 10.66 2.28
C ALA A 7 9.66 10.96 3.73
N THR A 8 9.48 12.22 4.13
CA THR A 8 9.77 12.71 5.49
C THR A 8 8.59 13.54 6.01
N GLN A 9 8.69 14.07 7.23
CA GLN A 9 7.67 14.99 7.74
C GLN A 9 7.65 16.32 6.97
N GLN A 10 8.82 16.78 6.50
CA GLN A 10 8.99 18.03 5.76
C GLN A 10 8.63 17.87 4.28
N THR A 11 8.85 16.67 3.74
CA THR A 11 8.56 16.29 2.35
C THR A 11 7.60 15.09 2.32
N PRO A 12 6.32 15.28 2.69
CA PRO A 12 5.37 14.18 2.69
C PRO A 12 5.08 13.70 1.27
N ALA A 13 5.03 12.39 1.07
CA ALA A 13 4.65 11.79 -0.20
C ALA A 13 3.13 11.65 -0.30
N TYR A 14 2.57 11.95 -1.47
CA TYR A 14 1.17 11.68 -1.79
C TYR A 14 1.09 10.44 -2.70
N ILE A 15 0.37 9.43 -2.25
CA ILE A 15 0.27 8.13 -2.92
C ILE A 15 -1.20 7.88 -3.25
N ILE A 16 -1.45 7.52 -4.51
CA ILE A 16 -2.78 7.18 -5.02
C ILE A 16 -2.73 5.71 -5.44
N TYR A 17 -3.57 4.89 -4.82
CA TYR A 17 -3.77 3.50 -5.23
C TYR A 17 -5.00 3.44 -6.12
N LEU A 18 -4.83 3.01 -7.37
CA LEU A 18 -5.94 2.71 -8.26
C LEU A 18 -6.16 1.20 -8.26
N LEU A 19 -7.31 0.75 -7.75
CA LEU A 19 -7.63 -0.67 -7.61
C LEU A 19 -8.67 -1.10 -8.64
N ASP A 20 -8.40 -2.20 -9.33
CA ASP A 20 -9.42 -2.86 -10.16
C ASP A 20 -10.35 -3.70 -9.29
N VAL A 21 -11.66 -3.58 -9.54
CA VAL A 21 -12.75 -4.33 -8.87
C VAL A 21 -13.66 -5.03 -9.88
N SER A 22 -13.19 -5.21 -11.11
CA SER A 22 -13.89 -5.91 -12.18
C SER A 22 -14.18 -7.38 -11.83
N ALA A 23 -15.11 -8.02 -12.56
CA ALA A 23 -15.48 -9.42 -12.33
C ALA A 23 -14.28 -10.38 -12.44
N SER A 24 -13.29 -10.07 -13.30
CA SER A 24 -12.07 -10.86 -13.44
C SER A 24 -11.20 -10.88 -12.17
N MET A 25 -11.40 -9.95 -11.24
CA MET A 25 -10.68 -9.93 -9.96
C MET A 25 -11.13 -11.03 -8.99
N ASN A 26 -12.27 -11.67 -9.25
CA ASN A 26 -12.73 -12.85 -8.51
C ASN A 26 -12.15 -14.17 -9.04
N GLN A 27 -11.41 -14.15 -10.15
CA GLN A 27 -10.77 -15.34 -10.69
C GLN A 27 -9.60 -15.77 -9.80
N MET A 28 -9.39 -17.08 -9.74
CA MET A 28 -8.25 -17.66 -9.01
C MET A 28 -6.94 -17.41 -9.77
N MET A 29 -5.86 -17.32 -9.01
CA MET A 29 -4.49 -17.15 -9.49
C MET A 29 -3.56 -17.89 -8.53
N ASP A 30 -2.55 -18.55 -9.09
CA ASP A 30 -1.45 -19.11 -8.31
C ASP A 30 -0.65 -17.98 -7.65
N ALA A 31 -0.58 -18.02 -6.33
CA ALA A 31 0.07 -17.05 -5.47
C ALA A 31 1.16 -17.71 -4.63
N GLY A 32 2.11 -18.38 -5.31
CA GLY A 32 3.25 -19.03 -4.64
C GLY A 32 2.93 -20.41 -4.10
N GLY A 33 2.16 -21.20 -4.86
CA GLY A 33 1.76 -22.57 -4.51
C GLY A 33 0.37 -22.67 -3.86
N GLU A 34 -0.33 -21.55 -3.69
CA GLU A 34 -1.71 -21.49 -3.22
C GLU A 34 -2.59 -20.76 -4.23
N GLU A 35 -3.76 -21.31 -4.53
CA GLU A 35 -4.77 -20.65 -5.37
C GLU A 35 -5.54 -19.60 -4.54
N LYS A 36 -5.46 -18.33 -4.95
CA LYS A 36 -6.17 -17.21 -4.30
C LYS A 36 -6.89 -16.37 -5.34
N ARG A 37 -7.98 -15.72 -4.95
CA ARG A 37 -8.61 -14.73 -5.85
C ARG A 37 -7.66 -13.55 -6.01
N ARG A 38 -7.59 -13.00 -7.22
CA ARG A 38 -6.75 -11.82 -7.51
C ARG A 38 -7.04 -10.65 -6.56
N ILE A 39 -8.31 -10.43 -6.22
CA ILE A 39 -8.71 -9.36 -5.29
C ILE A 39 -8.16 -9.58 -3.88
N ASP A 40 -8.08 -10.82 -3.41
CA ASP A 40 -7.55 -11.13 -2.07
C ASP A 40 -6.05 -10.83 -2.03
N ILE A 41 -5.32 -11.21 -3.10
CA ILE A 41 -3.88 -10.94 -3.23
C ILE A 41 -3.60 -9.43 -3.23
N VAL A 42 -4.38 -8.64 -3.98
CA VAL A 42 -4.25 -7.18 -3.99
C VAL A 42 -4.55 -6.59 -2.62
N THR A 43 -5.59 -7.09 -1.94
CA THR A 43 -5.98 -6.63 -0.60
C THR A 43 -4.89 -6.91 0.44
N ASP A 44 -4.27 -8.10 0.38
CA ASP A 44 -3.15 -8.48 1.25
C ASP A 44 -1.93 -7.60 1.01
N ALA A 45 -1.55 -7.40 -0.25
CA ALA A 45 -0.43 -6.56 -0.63
C ALA A 45 -0.63 -5.09 -0.21
N LEU A 46 -1.83 -4.55 -0.42
CA LEU A 46 -2.17 -3.19 0.00
C LEU A 46 -2.12 -3.04 1.53
N SER A 47 -2.67 -4.01 2.25
CA SER A 47 -2.62 -4.04 3.72
C SER A 47 -1.19 -4.06 4.24
N LEU A 48 -0.30 -4.86 3.63
CA LEU A 48 1.11 -4.91 3.97
C LEU A 48 1.80 -3.55 3.71
N ALA A 49 1.56 -2.95 2.54
CA ALA A 49 2.14 -1.67 2.18
C ALA A 49 1.71 -0.55 3.15
N ILE A 50 0.42 -0.49 3.50
CA ILE A 50 -0.10 0.49 4.48
C ILE A 50 0.52 0.27 5.86
N ARG A 51 0.63 -0.98 6.33
CA ARG A 51 1.28 -1.29 7.61
C ARG A 51 2.75 -0.83 7.65
N GLN A 52 3.49 -1.04 6.57
CA GLN A 52 4.87 -0.55 6.46
C GLN A 52 4.93 0.99 6.47
N MET A 53 3.99 1.68 5.82
CA MET A 53 3.90 3.13 5.84
C MET A 53 3.59 3.67 7.24
N VAL A 54 2.67 3.01 7.97
CA VAL A 54 2.37 3.34 9.37
C VAL A 54 3.62 3.14 10.24
N PHE A 55 4.27 1.99 10.15
CA PHE A 55 5.50 1.70 10.91
C PHE A 55 6.59 2.75 10.68
N ARG A 56 6.84 3.12 9.42
CA ARG A 56 7.81 4.18 9.06
C ARG A 56 7.39 5.57 9.55
N SER A 57 6.10 5.78 9.79
CA SER A 57 5.51 7.02 10.30
C SER A 57 5.45 7.07 11.83
N THR A 58 5.73 5.96 12.53
CA THR A 58 5.77 5.90 13.99
C THR A 58 7.21 5.90 14.52
N LYS A 59 7.50 6.74 15.50
CA LYS A 59 8.78 6.73 16.25
C LYS A 59 8.47 6.77 17.75
N GLY A 60 8.45 5.60 18.39
CA GLY A 60 7.93 5.46 19.75
C GLY A 60 6.45 5.80 19.79
N SER A 61 6.05 6.73 20.66
CA SER A 61 4.67 7.25 20.75
C SER A 61 4.36 8.37 19.74
N ARG A 62 5.36 8.86 18.99
CA ARG A 62 5.19 10.01 18.08
C ARG A 62 4.83 9.58 16.67
N LEU A 63 3.76 10.15 16.14
CA LEU A 63 3.37 10.07 14.73
C LEU A 63 4.04 11.16 13.90
N LEU A 64 4.58 10.78 12.75
CA LEU A 64 5.19 11.64 11.73
C LEU A 64 4.39 11.47 10.43
N PRO A 65 3.65 12.48 9.97
CA PRO A 65 2.75 12.35 8.81
C PRO A 65 3.54 12.35 7.48
N ARG A 66 4.23 11.25 7.18
CA ARG A 66 5.09 11.11 5.99
C ARG A 66 4.35 10.79 4.70
N TYR A 67 3.16 10.18 4.81
CA TYR A 67 2.39 9.69 3.68
C TYR A 67 0.96 10.24 3.75
N LYS A 68 0.46 10.70 2.60
CA LYS A 68 -0.95 11.01 2.36
C LYS A 68 -1.48 9.97 1.38
N LEU A 69 -2.62 9.36 1.68
CA LEU A 69 -3.16 8.24 0.92
C LEU A 69 -4.51 8.58 0.31
N SER A 70 -4.73 8.11 -0.93
CA SER A 70 -6.04 8.04 -1.57
C SER A 70 -6.17 6.69 -2.27
N ILE A 71 -7.33 6.06 -2.16
CA ILE A 71 -7.66 4.74 -2.71
C ILE A 71 -8.97 4.90 -3.47
#